data_AF-A0A0K1JNY2-F1
#
_entry.id   AF-A0A0K1JNY2-F1
#
_cell.length_a   1.000
_cell.length_b   1.000
_cell.length_c   1.000
_cell.angle_alpha   90.00
_cell.angle_beta   90.00
_cell.angle_gamma   90.00
#
_symmetry.space_group_name_H-M   'P 1'
#
loop_
_entity.id
_entity.type
_entity.pdbx_description
1 polymer ?
#
loop_
_entity_poly.entity_id
_entity_poly.type
_entity_poly.pdbx_seq_one_letter_code
_entity_poly.pdbx_strand_id
1 'polypeptide(L)'
;MAHQEPGLTRLLTSAAFTRSRQVAVELADDAVRLRSLLLQVDTKRFGVGELEDVNGRLDVDIAYSVVEARVEELEEIPAAPPLCDLEPTTSARLRLVISALHYLVTENDAIHDKRPNGHVDDVAIVRWVTHVAGDQLPPLD
;
A
#
# COMPACT_ATOMS: atom_id res chain seq x y z
N MET A 1 -5.11 17.83 -14.96
CA MET A 1 -3.65 17.66 -15.02
C MET A 1 -3.13 17.66 -13.60
N ALA A 2 -2.90 16.47 -13.03
CA ALA A 2 -2.43 16.35 -11.66
C ALA A 2 -1.02 16.93 -11.55
N HIS A 3 -0.83 17.90 -10.65
CA HIS A 3 0.49 18.34 -10.24
C HIS A 3 1.18 17.15 -9.57
N GLN A 4 2.02 16.44 -10.31
CA GLN A 4 2.86 15.39 -9.74
C GLN A 4 3.87 16.07 -8.82
N GLU A 5 3.66 15.94 -7.50
CA GLU A 5 4.57 16.53 -6.53
C GLU A 5 5.98 15.95 -6.75
N PRO A 6 7.02 16.77 -6.92
CA PRO A 6 8.38 16.31 -7.23
C PRO A 6 8.96 15.33 -6.20
N GLY A 7 8.39 15.29 -4.98
CA GLY A 7 8.71 14.29 -3.95
C GLY A 7 8.22 12.88 -4.29
N LEU A 8 7.02 12.73 -4.85
CA LEU A 8 6.42 11.42 -5.12
C LEU A 8 7.20 10.61 -6.15
N THR A 9 7.64 11.24 -7.25
CA THR A 9 8.46 10.57 -8.27
C THR A 9 9.77 10.04 -7.68
N ARG A 10 10.37 10.80 -6.75
CA ARG A 10 11.58 10.38 -6.04
C ARG A 10 11.33 9.20 -5.09
N LEU A 11 10.19 9.22 -4.39
CA LEU A 11 9.78 8.13 -3.49
C LEU A 11 9.50 6.83 -4.26
N LEU A 12 8.75 6.92 -5.36
CA LEU A 12 8.41 5.77 -6.22
C LEU A 12 9.64 5.14 -6.91
N THR A 13 10.69 5.93 -7.14
CA THR A 13 11.96 5.47 -7.71
C THR A 13 13.00 5.10 -6.65
N SER A 14 12.67 5.25 -5.36
CA SER A 14 13.60 4.97 -4.27
C SER A 14 13.92 3.48 -4.16
N ALA A 15 15.12 3.18 -3.63
CA ALA A 15 15.51 1.80 -3.35
C ALA A 15 14.59 1.13 -2.32
N ALA A 16 14.06 1.90 -1.36
CA ALA A 16 13.15 1.40 -0.34
C ALA A 16 11.79 1.00 -0.92
N PHE A 17 11.20 1.82 -1.80
CA PHE A 17 9.97 1.44 -2.49
C PHE A 17 10.19 0.29 -3.47
N THR A 18 11.35 0.26 -4.15
CA THR A 18 11.72 -0.88 -5.02
C THR A 18 11.80 -2.20 -4.25
N ARG A 19 12.38 -2.20 -3.04
CA ARG A 19 12.38 -3.39 -2.16
C ARG A 19 10.97 -3.80 -1.76
N SER A 20 10.12 -2.83 -1.41
CA SER A 20 8.72 -3.10 -1.06
C SER A 20 7.95 -3.73 -2.22
N ARG A 21 8.24 -3.32 -3.46
CA ARG A 21 7.68 -3.96 -4.66
C ARG A 21 8.13 -5.40 -4.86
N GLN A 22 9.38 -5.72 -4.53
CA GLN A 22 9.88 -7.09 -4.61
C GLN A 22 9.20 -7.97 -3.55
N VAL A 23 9.12 -7.49 -2.32
CA VAL A 23 8.45 -8.21 -1.22
C VAL A 23 6.96 -8.41 -1.51
N ALA A 24 6.29 -7.42 -2.10
CA ALA A 24 4.88 -7.54 -2.46
C ALA A 24 4.58 -8.71 -3.41
N VAL A 25 5.52 -9.08 -4.28
CA VAL A 25 5.37 -10.27 -5.16
C VAL A 25 5.35 -11.55 -4.34
N GLU A 26 6.15 -11.63 -3.28
CA GLU A 26 6.22 -12.80 -2.39
C GLU A 26 5.03 -12.86 -1.42
N LEU A 27 4.49 -11.70 -1.02
CA LEU A 27 3.37 -11.61 -0.08
C LEU A 27 2.02 -11.92 -0.72
N ALA A 28 1.83 -11.59 -2.01
CA ALA A 28 0.51 -11.50 -2.63
C ALA A 28 -0.34 -12.78 -2.61
N ASP A 29 0.28 -13.94 -2.44
CA ASP A 29 -0.37 -15.25 -2.40
C ASP A 29 -0.20 -15.98 -1.04
N ASP A 30 0.27 -15.27 -0.01
CA ASP A 30 0.45 -15.80 1.36
C ASP A 30 -0.46 -15.06 2.34
N ALA A 31 -1.64 -15.63 2.60
CA ALA A 31 -2.65 -15.04 3.49
C ALA A 31 -2.11 -14.75 4.91
N VAL A 32 -1.25 -15.62 5.46
CA VAL A 32 -0.69 -15.45 6.81
C VAL A 32 0.24 -14.24 6.85
N ARG A 33 1.11 -14.09 5.85
CA ARG A 33 2.01 -12.93 5.77
C ARG A 33 1.25 -11.65 5.45
N LEU A 34 0.18 -11.70 4.66
CA LEU A 34 -0.70 -10.55 4.41
C LEU A 34 -1.44 -10.12 5.69
N ARG A 35 -1.99 -11.05 6.48
CA ARG A 35 -2.56 -10.76 7.82
C ARG A 35 -1.53 -10.08 8.73
N SER A 36 -0.29 -10.57 8.72
CA SER A 36 0.80 -9.96 9.48
C SER A 36 1.13 -8.54 9.03
N LEU A 37 1.08 -8.27 7.71
CA LEU A 37 1.24 -6.92 7.16
C LEU A 37 0.11 -5.99 7.62
N LEU A 38 -1.15 -6.44 7.53
CA LEU A 38 -2.31 -5.66 7.97
C LEU A 38 -2.22 -5.30 9.46
N LEU A 39 -1.82 -6.25 10.31
CA LEU A 39 -1.61 -5.99 11.74
C LEU A 39 -0.50 -4.96 11.98
N GLN A 40 0.58 -4.96 11.18
CA GLN A 40 1.63 -3.94 11.27
C GLN A 40 1.13 -2.56 10.86
N VAL A 41 0.24 -2.48 9.86
CA VAL A 41 -0.39 -1.23 9.43
C VAL A 41 -1.25 -0.67 10.56
N ASP A 42 -2.10 -1.51 11.16
CA ASP A 42 -3.01 -1.15 12.25
C ASP A 42 -2.28 -0.68 13.51
N THR A 43 -1.15 -1.33 13.83
CA THR A 43 -0.35 -1.02 15.03
C THR A 43 0.70 0.08 14.82
N LYS A 44 0.87 0.61 13.60
CA LYS A 44 1.86 1.64 13.30
C LYS A 44 1.47 2.96 13.95
N ARG A 45 2.40 3.52 14.73
CA ARG A 45 2.26 4.85 15.36
C ARG A 45 2.86 5.94 14.48
N PHE A 46 2.16 7.07 14.36
CA PHE A 46 2.53 8.21 13.52
C PHE A 46 2.97 9.39 14.39
N GLY A 47 4.25 9.43 14.77
CA GLY A 47 4.83 10.54 15.54
C GLY A 47 4.10 10.83 16.86
N VAL A 48 3.61 12.07 17.03
CA VAL A 48 2.97 12.57 18.26
C VAL A 48 1.48 12.21 18.36
N GLY A 49 0.94 11.42 17.42
CA GLY A 49 -0.47 11.08 17.35
C GLY A 49 -0.76 9.73 16.70
N GLU A 50 -2.04 9.44 16.51
CA GLU A 50 -2.53 8.26 15.81
C GLU A 50 -2.72 8.57 14.31
N LEU A 51 -2.91 7.53 13.49
CA LEU A 51 -3.19 7.66 12.05
C LEU A 51 -4.45 8.52 11.78
N GLU A 52 -5.32 8.67 12.79
CA GLU A 52 -6.47 9.58 12.80
C GLU A 52 -6.11 11.06 12.58
N ASP A 53 -4.89 11.47 12.95
CA ASP A 53 -4.44 12.87 12.91
C ASP A 53 -3.82 13.28 11.56
N VAL A 54 -3.69 12.34 10.61
CA VAL A 54 -3.01 12.55 9.32
C VAL A 54 -4.02 12.60 8.17
N ASN A 55 -3.94 13.65 7.35
CA ASN A 55 -4.63 13.72 6.04
C ASN A 55 -4.17 12.53 5.16
N GLY A 56 -4.97 11.47 5.09
CA GLY A 56 -4.67 10.25 4.33
C GLY A 56 -5.11 8.94 4.98
N ARG A 57 -5.75 8.99 6.17
CA ARG A 57 -6.35 7.79 6.79
C ARG A 57 -7.29 7.03 5.87
N LEU A 58 -8.19 7.74 5.19
CA LEU A 58 -9.13 7.12 4.25
C LEU A 58 -8.41 6.33 3.16
N ASP A 59 -7.27 6.83 2.67
CA ASP A 59 -6.48 6.13 1.66
C ASP A 59 -5.82 4.86 2.23
N VAL A 60 -5.36 4.91 3.48
CA VAL A 60 -4.85 3.72 4.17
C VAL A 60 -5.96 2.70 4.38
N ASP A 61 -7.15 3.13 4.82
CA ASP A 61 -8.30 2.25 5.03
C ASP A 61 -8.74 1.58 3.72
N ILE A 62 -8.79 2.31 2.60
CA ILE A 62 -9.09 1.74 1.28
C ILE A 62 -8.03 0.69 0.89
N ALA A 63 -6.75 1.03 1.02
CA ALA A 63 -5.66 0.11 0.70
C ALA A 63 -5.69 -1.13 1.60
N TYR A 64 -6.00 -0.95 2.88
CA TYR A 64 -6.19 -2.01 3.86
C TYR A 64 -7.31 -2.96 3.43
N SER A 65 -8.50 -2.44 3.15
CA SER A 65 -9.66 -3.25 2.73
C SER A 65 -9.41 -4.03 1.44
N VAL A 66 -8.68 -3.47 0.49
CA VAL A 66 -8.29 -4.19 -0.75
C VAL A 66 -7.43 -5.41 -0.44
N VAL A 67 -6.48 -5.29 0.49
CA VAL A 67 -5.62 -6.41 0.88
C VAL A 67 -6.35 -7.39 1.79
N GLU A 68 -7.25 -6.92 2.65
CA GLU A 68 -8.12 -7.76 3.47
C GLU A 68 -9.03 -8.64 2.59
N ALA A 69 -9.66 -8.08 1.57
CA ALA A 69 -10.46 -8.85 0.62
C ALA A 69 -9.64 -9.96 -0.06
N ARG A 70 -8.37 -9.68 -0.41
CA ARG A 70 -7.47 -10.71 -0.96
C ARG A 70 -7.17 -11.82 0.03
N VAL A 71 -6.99 -11.47 1.30
CA VAL A 71 -6.77 -12.47 2.38
C VAL A 71 -7.99 -13.36 2.52
N GLU A 72 -9.19 -12.79 2.53
CA GLU A 72 -10.45 -13.54 2.59
C GLU A 72 -10.57 -14.51 1.40
N GLU A 73 -10.29 -14.04 0.17
CA GLU A 73 -10.28 -14.92 -1.01
C GLU A 73 -9.34 -16.12 -0.85
N LEU A 74 -8.12 -15.89 -0.37
CA LEU A 74 -7.11 -16.93 -0.18
C LEU A 74 -7.48 -17.93 0.93
N GLU A 75 -8.18 -17.47 1.97
CA GLU A 75 -8.61 -18.28 3.11
C GLU A 75 -9.89 -19.08 2.82
N GLU A 76 -10.83 -18.50 2.06
CA GLU A 76 -12.18 -19.06 1.88
C GLU A 76 -12.36 -19.86 0.59
N ILE A 77 -11.59 -19.57 -0.47
CA ILE A 77 -11.74 -20.23 -1.77
C ILE A 77 -10.67 -21.31 -1.92
N PRO A 78 -11.05 -22.61 -1.88
CA PRO A 78 -10.11 -23.69 -2.17
C PRO A 78 -9.70 -23.59 -3.64
N ALA A 79 -8.44 -23.22 -3.90
CA ALA A 79 -7.91 -22.86 -5.22
C ALA A 79 -8.28 -21.45 -5.73
N ALA A 80 -8.34 -20.46 -4.83
CA ALA A 80 -8.21 -19.06 -5.23
C ALA A 80 -7.08 -18.90 -6.27
N PRO A 81 -7.31 -18.20 -7.39
CA PRO A 81 -6.29 -18.06 -8.41
C PRO A 81 -5.07 -17.36 -7.80
N PRO A 82 -3.85 -17.85 -8.06
CA PRO A 82 -2.64 -17.13 -7.68
C PRO A 82 -2.62 -15.79 -8.42
N LEU A 83 -1.90 -14.83 -7.87
CA LEU A 83 -1.90 -13.47 -8.38
C LEU A 83 -1.47 -13.36 -9.86
N CYS A 84 -0.66 -14.30 -10.35
CA CYS A 84 -0.24 -14.37 -11.75
C CYS A 84 -1.37 -14.76 -12.73
N ASP A 85 -2.43 -15.37 -12.23
CA ASP A 85 -3.56 -15.86 -13.05
C ASP A 85 -4.73 -14.86 -13.10
N LEU A 86 -4.65 -13.78 -12.30
CA LEU A 86 -5.57 -12.66 -12.40
C LEU A 86 -5.33 -11.85 -13.68
N GLU A 87 -6.35 -11.09 -14.09
CA GLU A 87 -6.21 -10.08 -15.14
C GLU A 87 -5.00 -9.17 -14.88
N PRO A 88 -4.15 -8.88 -15.88
CA PRO A 88 -2.88 -8.19 -15.68
C PRO A 88 -3.02 -6.86 -14.92
N THR A 89 -4.08 -6.12 -15.20
CA THR A 89 -4.39 -4.85 -14.53
C THR A 89 -4.72 -5.05 -13.06
N THR A 90 -5.53 -6.06 -12.72
CA THR A 90 -5.91 -6.39 -11.34
C THR A 90 -4.69 -6.88 -10.55
N SER A 91 -3.91 -7.79 -11.14
CA SER A 91 -2.65 -8.28 -10.57
C SER A 91 -1.68 -7.14 -10.27
N ALA A 92 -1.49 -6.22 -11.23
CA ALA A 92 -0.62 -5.07 -11.07
C ALA A 92 -1.10 -4.10 -9.98
N ARG A 93 -2.41 -3.84 -9.89
CA ARG A 93 -3.00 -2.97 -8.85
C ARG A 93 -2.80 -3.57 -7.47
N LEU A 94 -3.13 -4.84 -7.29
CA LEU A 94 -3.00 -5.51 -6.00
C LEU A 94 -1.54 -5.55 -5.53
N ARG A 95 -0.58 -5.85 -6.42
CA ARG A 95 0.86 -5.74 -6.10
C ARG A 95 1.24 -4.34 -5.65
N LEU A 96 0.70 -3.31 -6.32
CA LEU A 96 1.01 -1.92 -6.01
C LEU A 96 0.47 -1.50 -4.64
N VAL A 97 -0.75 -1.92 -4.29
CA VAL A 97 -1.36 -1.70 -2.97
C VAL A 97 -0.55 -2.38 -1.87
N ILE A 98 -0.21 -3.66 -2.05
CA ILE A 98 0.62 -4.42 -1.09
C ILE A 98 1.99 -3.75 -0.94
N SER A 99 2.59 -3.28 -2.03
CA SER A 99 3.87 -2.55 -2.00
C SER A 99 3.77 -1.26 -1.19
N ALA A 100 2.67 -0.51 -1.33
CA ALA A 100 2.44 0.73 -0.61
C ALA A 100 2.25 0.50 0.89
N LEU A 101 1.44 -0.49 1.29
CA LEU A 101 1.27 -0.85 2.69
C LEU A 101 2.57 -1.40 3.31
N HIS A 102 3.31 -2.24 2.57
CA HIS A 102 4.60 -2.74 3.03
C HIS A 102 5.60 -1.59 3.22
N TYR A 103 5.66 -0.66 2.26
CA TYR A 103 6.51 0.52 2.37
C TYR A 103 6.11 1.37 3.58
N LEU A 104 4.80 1.58 3.77
CA LEU A 104 4.25 2.32 4.91
C LEU A 104 4.74 1.76 6.24
N VAL A 105 4.76 0.44 6.44
CA VAL A 105 5.17 -0.17 7.73
C VAL A 105 6.67 -0.39 7.87
N THR A 106 7.41 -0.43 6.77
CA THR A 106 8.84 -0.65 6.80
C THR A 106 9.56 0.63 7.22
N GLU A 107 10.22 0.61 8.39
CA GLU A 107 11.13 1.67 8.84
C GLU A 107 12.41 1.70 7.99
N ASN A 108 12.27 2.09 6.72
CA ASN A 108 13.40 2.42 5.86
C ASN A 108 13.28 3.89 5.51
N ASP A 109 13.95 4.72 6.30
CA ASP A 109 14.19 6.14 6.03
C ASP A 109 14.88 6.28 4.65
N ALA A 110 14.09 6.26 3.58
CA ALA A 110 14.58 6.52 2.22
C ALA A 110 15.05 7.97 2.09
N ILE A 111 14.50 8.83 2.95
CA ILE A 111 14.86 10.23 3.13
C ILE A 111 14.97 10.42 4.65
N HIS A 112 16.20 10.53 5.17
CA HIS A 112 16.43 10.97 6.55
C HIS A 112 15.92 12.41 6.72
N ASP A 113 14.61 12.60 6.83
CA ASP A 113 14.07 13.89 7.22
C ASP A 113 14.02 13.89 8.74
N LYS A 114 14.98 14.57 9.37
CA LYS A 114 15.01 14.84 10.83
C LYS A 114 13.86 15.75 11.28
N ARG A 115 12.75 15.74 10.56
CA ARG A 115 11.54 16.50 10.85
C ARG A 115 10.57 15.58 11.60
N PRO A 116 9.72 16.12 12.48
CA PRO A 116 8.65 15.37 13.14
C PRO A 116 7.63 14.71 12.18
N ASN A 117 7.78 14.91 10.86
CA ASN A 117 6.78 14.65 9.83
C ASN A 117 7.23 13.57 8.82
N GLY A 118 8.22 12.73 9.14
CA GLY A 118 8.74 11.69 8.22
C GLY A 118 7.66 10.74 7.67
N HIS A 119 6.51 10.65 8.34
CA HIS A 119 5.37 9.85 7.90
C HIS A 119 4.53 10.45 6.76
N VAL A 120 4.73 11.72 6.41
CA VAL A 120 3.97 12.38 5.33
C VAL A 120 4.32 11.80 3.96
N ASP A 121 5.59 11.42 3.76
CA ASP A 121 6.07 10.81 2.52
C ASP A 121 5.48 9.40 2.32
N ASP A 122 5.31 8.63 3.39
CA ASP A 122 4.75 7.27 3.33
C ASP A 122 3.26 7.29 2.97
N VAL A 123 2.50 8.21 3.57
CA VAL A 123 1.07 8.39 3.29
C VAL A 123 0.84 8.93 1.87
N ALA A 124 1.78 9.71 1.32
CA ALA A 124 1.71 10.19 -0.06
C ALA A 124 1.74 9.04 -1.09
N ILE A 125 2.52 7.98 -0.84
CA ILE A 125 2.53 6.79 -1.70
C ILE A 125 1.19 6.07 -1.63
N VAL A 126 0.65 5.86 -0.43
CA VAL A 126 -0.65 5.17 -0.26
C VAL A 126 -1.77 5.93 -0.96
N ARG A 127 -1.85 7.25 -0.75
CA ARG A 127 -2.81 8.14 -1.41
C ARG A 127 -2.69 8.13 -2.94
N TRP A 128 -1.46 8.08 -3.45
CA TRP A 128 -1.27 7.97 -4.90
C TRP A 128 -1.76 6.62 -5.42
N VAL A 129 -1.49 5.52 -4.71
CA VAL A 129 -1.92 4.18 -5.12
C VAL A 129 -3.45 4.05 -5.08
N THR A 130 -4.11 4.56 -4.05
CA THR A 130 -5.59 4.56 -3.99
C THR A 130 -6.20 5.39 -5.10
N HIS A 131 -5.63 6.56 -5.41
CA HIS A 131 -6.10 7.39 -6.52
C HIS A 131 -5.90 6.71 -7.88
N VAL A 132 -4.74 6.10 -8.15
CA VAL A 132 -4.47 5.38 -9.41
C VAL A 132 -5.34 4.12 -9.55
N ALA A 133 -5.61 3.43 -8.44
CA ALA A 133 -6.53 2.30 -8.43
C ALA A 133 -7.98 2.75 -8.65
N GLY A 134 -8.38 3.88 -8.06
CA GLY A 134 -9.73 4.45 -8.11
C GLY A 134 -10.10 5.10 -9.45
N ASP A 135 -9.19 5.85 -10.09
CA ASP A 135 -9.41 6.52 -11.37
C ASP A 135 -9.65 5.55 -12.55
N GLN A 136 -9.40 4.27 -12.32
CA GLN A 136 -9.64 3.22 -13.30
C GLN A 136 -10.67 2.19 -12.84
N LEU A 137 -11.47 2.52 -11.82
CA LEU A 137 -12.75 1.87 -11.56
C LEU A 137 -13.80 2.54 -12.46
N PRO A 138 -14.74 1.79 -13.06
CA PRO A 138 -15.89 2.41 -13.68
C PRO A 138 -16.60 3.30 -12.64
N PRO A 139 -17.18 4.44 -13.03
CA PRO A 139 -17.94 5.26 -12.10
C PRO A 139 -18.99 4.39 -11.42
N LEU A 140 -19.09 4.50 -10.10
CA LEU A 140 -20.17 3.88 -9.35
C LEU A 140 -21.46 4.53 -9.83
N ASP A 141 -22.29 3.77 -10.55
CA ASP A 141 -23.66 4.13 -10.91
C ASP A 141 -24.55 4.26 -9.67
#